data_AF-C1FUV2-F1
#
_entry.id   AF-C1FUV2-F1
#
_cell.length_a   1.000
_cell.length_b   1.000
_cell.length_c   1.000
_cell.angle_alpha   90.00
_cell.angle_beta   90.00
_cell.angle_gamma   90.00
#
_symmetry.space_group_name_H-M   'P 1'
#
loop_
_entity.id
_entity.type
_entity.pdbx_description
1 polymer ?
#
loop_
_entity_poly.entity_id
_entity_poly.type
_entity_poly.pdbx_seq_one_letter_code
_entity_poly.pdbx_strand_id
1 'polypeptide(L)' 'MKVLILAGSPHPHGTTAFLADEFCIGAKEAGHEVARFDTAKLEIHQKNFT' A
#
# COMPACT_ATOMS: atom_id res chain seq x y z
N MET A 1 0.27 14.37 -9.01
CA MET A 1 1.48 13.51 -9.12
C MET A 1 1.07 12.04 -9.18
N LYS A 2 2.01 11.12 -9.44
CA LYS A 2 1.79 9.67 -9.31
C LYS A 2 2.30 9.20 -7.94
N VAL A 3 1.44 8.52 -7.19
CA VAL A 3 1.73 8.03 -5.83
C VAL A 3 1.57 6.50 -5.80
N LEU A 4 2.62 5.80 -5.37
CA LEU A 4 2.62 4.36 -5.18
C LEU A 4 2.66 4.06 -3.68
N ILE A 5 1.68 3.30 -3.18
CA ILE A 5 1.59 2.89 -1.79
C ILE A 5 1.85 1.39 -1.69
N LEU A 6 2.79 1.00 -0.84
CA LEU A 6 3.11 -0.39 -0.52
C LEU A 6 2.69 -0.69 0.91
N ALA A 7 1.58 -1.41 1.09
CA ALA A 7 1.03 -1.75 2.39
C ALA A 7 1.47 -3.16 2.83
N GLY A 8 2.44 -3.22 3.73
CA GLY A 8 3.04 -4.47 4.21
C GLY A 8 2.36 -5.13 5.41
N SER A 9 1.27 -4.56 5.92
CA SER A 9 0.54 -5.19 7.04
C SER A 9 -0.29 -6.37 6.54
N PRO A 10 -0.22 -7.55 7.19
CA PRO A 10 -1.07 -8.70 6.85
C PRO A 10 -2.50 -8.55 7.39
N HIS A 11 -2.77 -7.56 8.25
CA HIS A 11 -4.07 -7.39 8.90
C HIS A 11 -5.00 -6.51 8.04
N PRO A 12 -5.99 -7.08 7.32
CA PRO A 12 -6.83 -6.34 6.37
C PRO A 12 -7.74 -5.30 7.03
N HIS A 13 -8.02 -5.44 8.33
CA HIS A 13 -8.82 -4.51 9.13
C HIS A 13 -8.02 -3.94 10.31
N GLY A 14 -6.68 -3.91 10.18
CA GLY A 14 -5.79 -3.32 11.17
C GLY A 14 -5.62 -1.82 10.98
N THR A 15 -4.97 -1.20 11.95
CA THR A 15 -4.68 0.25 11.96
C THR A 15 -3.89 0.71 10.73
N THR A 16 -2.92 -0.09 10.26
CA THR A 16 -2.16 0.22 9.05
C THR A 16 -3.02 0.20 7.79
N ALA A 17 -3.97 -0.73 7.68
CA ALA A 17 -4.87 -0.79 6.54
C ALA A 17 -5.76 0.45 6.50
N PHE A 18 -6.33 0.81 7.66
CA PHE A 18 -7.11 2.04 7.83
C PHE A 18 -6.32 3.30 7.44
N LEU A 19 -5.09 3.47 7.94
CA LEU A 19 -4.25 4.62 7.57
C LEU A 19 -3.92 4.66 6.08
N ALA A 20 -3.67 3.51 5.45
CA ALA A 20 -3.40 3.43 4.02
C ALA A 20 -4.65 3.76 3.19
N ASP A 21 -5.85 3.41 3.66
CA ASP A 21 -7.12 3.78 3.04
C ASP A 21 -7.34 5.29 3.10
N GLU A 22 -7.25 5.89 4.28
CA GLU A 22 -7.44 7.34 4.48
C GLU A 22 -6.42 8.16 3.68
N PHE A 23 -5.16 7.71 3.62
CA PHE A 23 -4.14 8.37 2.79
C PHE A 23 -4.47 8.26 1.29
N CYS A 24 -4.95 7.10 0.82
CA CYS A 24 -5.39 6.96 -0.58
C CYS A 24 -6.53 7.92 -0.93
N ILE A 25 -7.49 8.09 -0.01
CA ILE A 25 -8.62 9.01 -0.17
C ILE A 25 -8.10 10.44 -0.29
N GLY A 26 -7.35 10.92 0.72
CA GLY A 26 -6.85 12.30 0.72
C GLY A 26 -5.94 12.62 -0.47
N ALA A 27 -5.10 11.67 -0.91
CA ALA A 27 -4.26 11.86 -2.09
C ALA A 27 -5.06 11.97 -3.40
N LYS A 28 -6.13 11.18 -3.56
CA LYS A 28 -7.03 11.28 -4.71
C LYS A 28 -7.80 12.61 -4.70
N GLU A 29 -8.29 13.03 -3.54
CA GLU A 29 -8.98 14.33 -3.36
C GLU A 29 -8.07 15.51 -3.69
N ALA A 30 -6.77 15.41 -3.42
CA ALA A 30 -5.76 16.40 -3.81
C ALA A 30 -5.39 16.37 -5.32
N GLY A 31 -6.08 15.57 -6.14
CA GLY A 31 -5.85 15.46 -7.58
C GLY A 31 -4.62 14.64 -7.96
N HIS A 32 -4.21 13.67 -7.13
CA HIS A 32 -3.11 12.76 -7.45
C HIS A 32 -3.62 11.42 -8.02
N GLU A 33 -2.83 10.84 -8.92
CA GLU A 33 -3.03 9.48 -9.40
C GLU A 33 -2.41 8.51 -8.38
N VAL A 34 -3.20 7.59 -7.85
CA VAL A 34 -2.80 6.72 -6.74
C VAL A 34 -2.95 5.25 -7.13
N ALA A 35 -1.88 4.47 -6.94
CA ALA A 35 -1.89 3.02 -7.00
C ALA A 35 -1.45 2.43 -5.66
N ARG A 36 -2.12 1.37 -5.21
CA ARG A 36 -1.81 0.67 -3.96
C ARG A 36 -1.60 -0.82 -4.21
N PHE A 37 -0.57 -1.36 -3.56
CA PHE A 37 -0.31 -2.79 -3.48
C PHE A 37 -0.24 -3.22 -2.02
N ASP A 38 -1.07 -4.19 -1.64
CA ASP A 38 -0.99 -4.87 -0.36
C ASP A 38 0.10 -5.94 -0.43
N THR A 39 1.36 -5.55 -0.18
CA THR A 39 2.53 -6.42 -0.39
C THR A 39 2.50 -7.67 0.48
N ALA A 40 1.86 -7.62 1.65
CA ALA A 40 1.66 -8.79 2.52
C ALA A 40 0.78 -9.90 1.89
N LYS A 41 0.02 -9.57 0.84
CA LYS A 41 -0.86 -10.51 0.12
C LYS A 41 -0.29 -10.95 -1.22
N LEU A 42 0.89 -10.45 -1.59
CA LEU A 42 1.55 -10.80 -2.83
C LEU A 42 2.56 -11.92 -2.59
N GLU A 43 2.72 -12.78 -3.58
CA GLU A 43 3.84 -13.71 -3.63
C GLU A 43 5.10 -12.94 -4.04
N ILE A 44 5.93 -12.61 -3.05
CA ILE A 44 7.19 -11.87 -3.27
C ILE A 44 8.35 -12.84 -3.13
N HIS A 45 9.01 -13.16 -4.24
CA HIS A 45 10.18 -14.03 -4.23
C HIS A 45 11.38 -13.33 -3.59
N GLN A 46 11.84 -13.84 -2.45
CA GLN A 46 13.08 -13.39 -1.83
C GLN A 46 14.26 -13.99 -2.58
N LYS A 47 15.08 -13.15 -3.21
CA LYS A 47 16.36 -13.59 -3.78
C LYS A 47 17.41 -13.58 -2.68
N ASN A 48 17.79 -14.76 -2.20
CA ASN A 48 18.90 -14.91 -1.27
C ASN A 48 20.21 -14.78 -2.05
N PHE A 49 21.03 -13.81 -1.68
CA PHE A 49 22.41 -13.69 -2.16
C PHE A 49 23.30 -14.45 -1.18
N THR A 50 23.58 -15.72 -1.49
CA THR A 50 24.65 -16.53 -0.88
C THR A 50 25.77 -16.72 -1.88
#